data_AF-A0A958CBF5-F1
#
_entry.id   AF-A0A958CBF5-F1
#
_cell.length_a   1.000
_cell.length_b   1.000
_cell.length_c   1.000
_cell.angle_alpha   90.00
_cell.angle_beta   90.00
_cell.angle_gamma   90.00
#
_symmetry.space_group_name_H-M   'P 1'
#
loop_
_entity.id
_entity.type
_entity.pdbx_description
1 polymer ?
#
loop_
_entity_poly.entity_id
_entity_poly.type
_entity_poly.pdbx_seq_one_letter_code
_entity_poly.pdbx_strand_id
1 'polypeptide(L)'
;WGYDPYHYTVPEGSYATNADGVQRILEFRQMVQALNAAGLRVVMDVVYNHTNASGQAEKSVLDKIVPGYYQRLNLDGQVETSTCCANTATEHAMMEKLMLDSLRVWAEQYQISGFRFDLMGHHMKQNMLDVRAMLDTIDPSIYIYGEGWNFGEVADNQRGVNATQLNMAGTGIGTFNDRLRDAVRGGGPFDGGQDLISHQGFINGVWYDPNGNNNASDTEKTELLLSADQIRVGLAGNLADYAFVAADGTVKSGSQIDYNGSPTGYTEDPHENVVYIEAHDNQTLYDNNVYKLPIDTPMAERVAAQNLGIDLTVLAQGIPVLHAGEDMLRSKSLERNSFNSGDWFNRLFFDYAFNNFGVGVPVEAGGDAELMKPFLANPALQADATAITQSVEHLRTMLAIRKSSPLFRLHTADDVQARLKFHNTGPNQVPGVI
;
A
#
# COMPACT_ATOMS: atom_id res chain seq x y z
N TRP A 1 -5.56 12.94 -6.63
CA TRP A 1 -5.89 11.93 -5.59
C TRP A 1 -6.75 12.45 -4.47
N GLY A 2 -6.62 13.72 -4.05
CA GLY A 2 -7.55 14.32 -3.09
C GLY A 2 -7.18 14.11 -1.63
N TYR A 3 -5.91 13.82 -1.33
CA TYR A 3 -5.33 13.88 0.02
C TYR A 3 -5.16 15.34 0.47
N ASP A 4 -6.23 16.11 0.34
CA ASP A 4 -6.30 17.55 0.57
C ASP A 4 -7.63 17.88 1.26
N PRO A 5 -7.85 17.45 2.52
CA PRO A 5 -9.18 17.45 3.11
C PRO A 5 -9.70 18.86 3.32
N TYR A 6 -10.88 19.14 2.76
CA TYR A 6 -11.60 20.38 2.98
C TYR A 6 -12.80 20.20 3.93
N HIS A 7 -13.66 19.22 3.65
CA HIS A 7 -14.78 18.81 4.51
C HIS A 7 -14.85 17.29 4.58
N TYR A 8 -14.65 16.70 5.77
CA TYR A 8 -14.52 15.25 5.92
C TYR A 8 -15.79 14.42 5.66
N THR A 9 -16.98 15.05 5.73
CA THR A 9 -18.27 14.32 5.76
C THR A 9 -19.24 14.80 4.68
N VAL A 10 -18.73 15.17 3.51
CA VAL A 10 -19.52 15.52 2.33
C VAL A 10 -18.84 14.92 1.10
N PRO A 11 -19.59 14.31 0.15
CA PRO A 11 -19.00 13.86 -1.11
C PRO A 11 -18.31 14.99 -1.89
N GLU A 12 -17.23 14.64 -2.57
CA GLU A 12 -16.49 15.57 -3.43
C GLU A 12 -17.37 16.10 -4.58
N GLY A 13 -17.32 17.41 -4.80
CA GLY A 13 -18.23 18.08 -5.74
C GLY A 13 -17.88 17.84 -7.20
N SER A 14 -16.59 17.75 -7.53
CA SER A 14 -16.10 17.58 -8.92
C SER A 14 -16.44 16.21 -9.53
N TYR A 15 -16.71 15.19 -8.71
CA TYR A 15 -17.14 13.87 -9.18
C TYR A 15 -18.64 13.77 -9.45
N ALA A 16 -19.41 14.79 -9.06
CA ALA A 16 -20.85 14.86 -9.32
C ALA A 16 -21.13 15.55 -10.66
N THR A 17 -22.22 15.15 -11.32
CA THR A 17 -22.68 15.83 -12.54
C THR A 17 -23.13 17.27 -12.28
N ASN A 18 -23.53 17.54 -11.03
CA ASN A 18 -23.75 18.88 -10.52
C ASN A 18 -23.17 18.98 -9.09
N ALA A 19 -22.21 19.88 -8.92
CA ALA A 19 -21.63 20.13 -7.62
C ALA A 19 -22.61 20.81 -6.66
N ASP A 20 -23.58 21.58 -7.15
CA ASP A 20 -24.49 22.35 -6.30
C ASP A 20 -25.62 21.51 -5.72
N GLY A 21 -25.88 21.70 -4.42
CA GLY A 21 -26.99 21.06 -3.72
C GLY A 21 -26.76 19.56 -3.44
N VAL A 22 -27.84 18.78 -3.56
CA VAL A 22 -27.88 17.39 -3.07
C VAL A 22 -27.46 16.34 -4.11
N GLN A 23 -27.17 16.73 -5.36
CA GLN A 23 -26.90 15.77 -6.44
C GLN A 23 -25.72 14.85 -6.11
N ARG A 24 -24.62 15.42 -5.60
CA ARG A 24 -23.45 14.67 -5.12
C ARG A 24 -23.77 13.60 -4.06
N ILE A 25 -24.80 13.82 -3.23
CA ILE A 25 -25.22 12.87 -2.19
C ILE A 25 -25.92 11.67 -2.85
N LEU A 26 -26.80 11.94 -3.82
CA LEU A 26 -27.55 10.91 -4.52
C LEU A 26 -26.64 10.06 -5.41
N GLU A 27 -25.76 10.69 -6.18
CA GLU A 27 -24.84 10.01 -7.09
C GLU A 27 -23.81 9.16 -6.33
N PHE A 28 -23.28 9.64 -5.21
CA PHE A 28 -22.40 8.84 -4.37
C PHE A 28 -23.11 7.59 -3.84
N ARG A 29 -24.36 7.74 -3.35
CA ARG A 29 -25.16 6.58 -2.89
C ARG A 29 -25.46 5.61 -4.04
N GLN A 30 -25.74 6.12 -5.24
CA GLN A 30 -25.95 5.29 -6.43
C GLN A 30 -24.68 4.52 -6.82
N MET A 31 -23.51 5.15 -6.76
CA MET A 31 -22.23 4.49 -6.97
C MET A 31 -22.02 3.34 -5.98
N VAL A 32 -22.21 3.58 -4.68
CA VAL A 32 -22.08 2.54 -3.64
C VAL A 32 -23.08 1.41 -3.88
N GLN A 33 -24.34 1.76 -4.19
CA GLN A 33 -25.37 0.78 -4.50
C GLN A 33 -24.99 -0.09 -5.71
N ALA A 34 -24.48 0.51 -6.79
CA ALA A 34 -24.09 -0.20 -7.99
C ALA A 34 -22.91 -1.16 -7.76
N LEU A 35 -21.90 -0.74 -7.01
CA LEU A 35 -20.76 -1.59 -6.62
C LEU A 35 -21.22 -2.77 -5.75
N ASN A 36 -22.06 -2.51 -4.74
CA ASN A 36 -22.64 -3.56 -3.91
C ASN A 36 -23.49 -4.54 -4.73
N ALA A 37 -24.29 -4.06 -5.68
CA ALA A 37 -25.08 -4.91 -6.58
C ALA A 37 -24.20 -5.76 -7.52
N ALA A 38 -22.98 -5.32 -7.81
CA ALA A 38 -21.97 -6.09 -8.52
C ALA A 38 -21.20 -7.08 -7.62
N GLY A 39 -21.56 -7.17 -6.33
CA GLY A 39 -20.90 -8.06 -5.36
C GLY A 39 -19.59 -7.50 -4.78
N LEU A 40 -19.34 -6.20 -4.94
CA LEU A 40 -18.15 -5.51 -4.44
C LEU A 40 -18.53 -4.59 -3.27
N ARG A 41 -17.97 -4.85 -2.09
CA ARG A 41 -18.02 -3.93 -0.95
C ARG A 41 -17.17 -2.69 -1.25
N VAL A 42 -17.55 -1.55 -0.67
CA VAL A 42 -16.85 -0.27 -0.89
C VAL A 42 -16.06 0.12 0.34
N VAL A 43 -14.75 0.30 0.15
CA VAL A 43 -13.85 0.90 1.14
C VAL A 43 -13.64 2.36 0.78
N MET A 44 -13.61 3.24 1.78
CA MET A 44 -13.30 4.65 1.57
C MET A 44 -11.93 4.99 2.18
N ASP A 45 -11.10 5.68 1.40
CA ASP A 45 -9.88 6.31 1.91
C ASP A 45 -10.25 7.52 2.77
N VAL A 46 -9.74 7.59 4.00
CA VAL A 46 -10.04 8.65 4.95
C VAL A 46 -8.75 9.30 5.45
N VAL A 47 -8.74 10.63 5.41
CA VAL A 47 -7.53 11.43 5.58
C VAL A 47 -7.68 12.35 6.79
N TYR A 48 -7.90 11.76 7.97
CA TYR A 48 -8.11 12.55 9.18
C TYR A 48 -6.82 13.09 9.78
N ASN A 49 -5.64 12.64 9.33
CA ASN A 49 -4.33 12.98 9.91
C ASN A 49 -3.88 14.44 9.65
N HIS A 50 -4.51 15.12 8.68
CA HIS A 50 -4.26 16.54 8.40
C HIS A 50 -5.48 17.23 7.79
N THR A 51 -5.39 18.56 7.70
CA THR A 51 -6.29 19.42 6.91
C THR A 51 -5.51 20.06 5.77
N ASN A 52 -6.17 20.42 4.67
CA ASN A 52 -5.52 21.13 3.56
C ASN A 52 -4.86 22.44 4.00
N ALA A 53 -5.42 23.13 4.99
CA ALA A 53 -4.92 24.43 5.44
C ALA A 53 -5.32 24.74 6.88
N SER A 54 -4.53 25.61 7.52
CA SER A 54 -4.74 26.12 8.86
C SER A 54 -4.76 27.66 8.88
N GLY A 55 -4.93 28.24 10.07
CA GLY A 55 -5.01 29.67 10.30
C GLY A 55 -6.16 30.32 9.53
N GLN A 56 -5.88 31.50 8.96
CA GLN A 56 -6.86 32.28 8.21
C GLN A 56 -6.83 32.04 6.68
N ALA A 57 -6.08 31.02 6.22
CA ALA A 57 -6.01 30.68 4.79
C ALA A 57 -7.39 30.34 4.21
N GLU A 58 -7.60 30.57 2.92
CA GLU A 58 -8.92 30.42 2.27
C GLU A 58 -9.58 29.06 2.55
N LYS A 59 -8.85 27.96 2.35
CA LYS A 59 -9.31 26.58 2.57
C LYS A 59 -9.25 26.09 4.03
N SER A 60 -8.89 26.95 4.98
CA SER A 60 -8.96 26.62 6.41
C SER A 60 -10.40 26.72 6.91
N VAL A 61 -10.90 25.65 7.53
CA VAL A 61 -12.23 25.58 8.15
C VAL A 61 -12.10 25.46 9.66
N LEU A 62 -11.60 24.33 10.14
CA LEU A 62 -11.56 24.00 11.57
C LEU A 62 -10.76 25.04 12.38
N ASP A 63 -9.58 25.40 11.88
CA ASP A 63 -8.65 26.30 12.56
C ASP A 63 -9.05 27.78 12.48
N LYS A 64 -9.97 28.15 11.56
CA LYS A 64 -10.62 29.48 11.63
C LYS A 64 -11.64 29.56 12.76
N ILE A 65 -12.33 28.46 13.04
CA ILE A 65 -13.43 28.39 14.01
C ILE A 65 -12.88 28.28 15.44
N VAL A 66 -11.94 27.35 15.67
CA VAL A 66 -11.27 27.19 16.97
C VAL A 66 -9.75 27.16 16.74
N PRO A 67 -9.10 28.33 16.66
CA PRO A 67 -7.69 28.43 16.35
C PRO A 67 -6.79 27.68 17.34
N GLY A 68 -5.85 26.90 16.81
CA GLY A 68 -4.84 26.15 17.57
C GLY A 68 -5.36 24.91 18.29
N TYR A 69 -6.63 24.52 18.09
CA TYR A 69 -7.20 23.34 18.73
C TYR A 69 -7.16 22.11 17.84
N TYR A 70 -7.67 22.19 16.61
CA TYR A 70 -7.78 20.99 15.76
C TYR A 70 -6.44 20.55 15.17
N GLN A 71 -5.47 21.44 15.14
CA GLN A 71 -4.13 21.19 14.62
C GLN A 71 -3.16 20.80 15.73
N ARG A 72 -2.23 19.91 15.41
CA ARG A 72 -1.11 19.62 16.29
C ARG A 72 -0.07 20.73 16.17
N LEU A 73 0.40 21.20 17.33
CA LEU A 73 1.38 22.29 17.41
C LEU A 73 2.72 21.78 17.97
N ASN A 74 3.80 22.39 17.51
CA ASN A 74 5.13 22.26 18.10
C ASN A 74 5.23 23.13 19.38
N LEU A 75 6.38 23.08 20.05
CA LEU A 75 6.60 23.81 21.31
C LEU A 75 6.59 25.34 21.15
N ASP A 76 6.81 25.84 19.93
CA ASP A 76 6.74 27.26 19.59
C ASP A 76 5.33 27.70 19.17
N GLY A 77 4.35 26.79 19.21
CA GLY A 77 2.96 27.05 18.83
C GLY A 77 2.72 27.07 17.31
N GLN A 78 3.68 26.61 16.51
CA GLN A 78 3.52 26.48 15.05
C GLN A 78 2.86 25.14 14.72
N VAL A 79 2.06 25.12 13.66
CA VAL A 79 1.41 23.90 13.17
C VAL A 79 2.46 22.92 12.66
N GLU A 80 2.40 21.67 13.14
CA GLU A 80 3.22 20.58 12.65
C GLU A 80 2.80 20.19 11.23
N THR A 81 3.77 19.83 10.38
CA THR A 81 3.51 19.54 8.96
C THR A 81 4.17 18.26 8.44
N SER A 82 4.43 17.30 9.33
CA SER A 82 5.11 16.06 8.95
C SER A 82 4.28 15.21 7.97
N THR A 83 2.96 15.37 7.92
CA THR A 83 2.07 14.60 7.02
C THR A 83 2.06 15.10 5.57
N CYS A 84 2.75 16.21 5.27
CA CYS A 84 2.71 17.08 4.07
C CYS A 84 1.93 18.39 4.24
N CYS A 85 0.94 18.42 5.14
CA CYS A 85 -0.04 19.51 5.28
C CYS A 85 -0.21 19.91 6.75
N ALA A 86 -1.29 20.61 7.13
CA ALA A 86 -1.51 21.01 8.52
C ALA A 86 -2.01 19.81 9.36
N ASN A 87 -1.09 19.17 10.11
CA ASN A 87 -1.37 17.99 10.93
C ASN A 87 -2.52 18.24 11.91
N THR A 88 -3.46 17.31 12.00
CA THR A 88 -4.53 17.35 12.99
C THR A 88 -4.08 16.73 14.32
N ALA A 89 -4.76 17.07 15.42
CA ALA A 89 -4.50 16.51 16.74
C ALA A 89 -5.67 15.63 17.20
N THR A 90 -5.73 14.37 16.75
CA THR A 90 -6.81 13.44 17.19
C THR A 90 -6.70 13.00 18.65
N GLU A 91 -5.60 13.32 19.34
CA GLU A 91 -5.50 13.27 20.79
C GLU A 91 -6.41 14.29 21.51
N HIS A 92 -6.92 15.30 20.79
CA HIS A 92 -7.88 16.25 21.32
C HIS A 92 -9.32 15.72 21.18
N ALA A 93 -10.06 15.72 22.29
CA ALA A 93 -11.39 15.12 22.39
C ALA A 93 -12.38 15.55 21.29
N MET A 94 -12.40 16.82 20.88
CA MET A 94 -13.33 17.28 19.85
C MET A 94 -12.87 16.96 18.42
N MET A 95 -11.58 16.73 18.19
CA MET A 95 -11.09 16.24 16.90
C MET A 95 -11.37 14.74 16.76
N GLU A 96 -11.13 13.95 17.82
CA GLU A 96 -11.56 12.55 17.87
C GLU A 96 -13.06 12.40 17.67
N LYS A 97 -13.86 13.20 18.39
CA LYS A 97 -15.31 13.19 18.22
C LYS A 97 -15.72 13.50 16.78
N LEU A 98 -15.10 14.50 16.14
CA LEU A 98 -15.37 14.84 14.75
C LEU A 98 -15.08 13.65 13.82
N MET A 99 -13.95 12.98 14.02
CA MET A 99 -13.58 11.79 13.25
C MET A 99 -14.62 10.66 13.43
N LEU A 100 -14.99 10.34 14.67
CA LEU A 100 -15.99 9.31 14.97
C LEU A 100 -17.36 9.63 14.38
N ASP A 101 -17.83 10.87 14.54
CA ASP A 101 -19.13 11.31 13.99
C ASP A 101 -19.12 11.28 12.45
N SER A 102 -17.99 11.66 11.83
CA SER A 102 -17.81 11.62 10.37
C SER A 102 -17.89 10.18 9.84
N LEU A 103 -17.11 9.26 10.40
CA LEU A 103 -17.11 7.85 10.04
C LEU A 103 -18.48 7.20 10.22
N ARG A 104 -19.21 7.55 11.30
CA ARG A 104 -20.58 7.08 11.53
C ARG A 104 -21.51 7.48 10.39
N VAL A 105 -21.43 8.72 9.91
CA VAL A 105 -22.24 9.17 8.77
C VAL A 105 -21.90 8.37 7.52
N TRP A 106 -20.63 8.14 7.21
CA TRP A 106 -20.23 7.34 6.06
C TRP A 106 -20.71 5.89 6.15
N ALA A 107 -20.62 5.26 7.33
CA ALA A 107 -21.11 3.91 7.55
C ALA A 107 -22.65 3.83 7.47
N GLU A 108 -23.37 4.63 8.25
CA GLU A 108 -24.83 4.56 8.36
C GLU A 108 -25.54 5.14 7.12
N GLN A 109 -25.13 6.32 6.67
CA GLN A 109 -25.85 7.08 5.65
C GLN A 109 -25.39 6.78 4.22
N TYR A 110 -24.16 6.29 4.06
CA TYR A 110 -23.59 5.97 2.75
C TYR A 110 -23.25 4.49 2.58
N GLN A 111 -23.42 3.66 3.61
CA GLN A 111 -23.23 2.20 3.55
C GLN A 111 -21.81 1.81 3.12
N ILE A 112 -20.82 2.61 3.54
CA ILE A 112 -19.41 2.29 3.38
C ILE A 112 -19.07 1.05 4.23
N SER A 113 -18.40 0.08 3.61
CA SER A 113 -18.13 -1.24 4.17
C SER A 113 -16.71 -1.40 4.74
N GLY A 114 -15.90 -0.35 4.69
CA GLY A 114 -14.57 -0.34 5.27
C GLY A 114 -13.89 1.02 5.12
N PHE A 115 -12.85 1.24 5.91
CA PHE A 115 -12.09 2.49 5.92
C PHE A 115 -10.59 2.21 5.88
N ARG A 116 -9.91 2.85 4.92
CA ARG A 116 -8.45 2.92 4.85
C ARG A 116 -8.01 4.25 5.44
N PHE A 117 -7.26 4.22 6.53
CA PHE A 117 -6.74 5.41 7.18
C PHE A 117 -5.39 5.80 6.58
N ASP A 118 -5.39 6.94 5.89
CA ASP A 118 -4.18 7.62 5.46
C ASP A 118 -3.34 8.03 6.67
N LEU A 119 -2.04 7.78 6.60
CA LEU A 119 -1.07 8.03 7.68
C LEU A 119 -1.63 7.70 9.07
N MET A 120 -2.17 6.49 9.22
CA MET A 120 -2.81 6.02 10.46
C MET A 120 -1.89 6.18 11.68
N GLY A 121 -0.56 6.09 11.51
CA GLY A 121 0.44 6.35 12.53
C GLY A 121 0.39 7.76 13.16
N HIS A 122 -0.32 8.72 12.57
CA HIS A 122 -0.54 10.07 13.13
C HIS A 122 -1.79 10.19 14.01
N HIS A 123 -2.52 9.09 14.19
CA HIS A 123 -3.61 8.94 15.14
C HIS A 123 -3.16 8.20 16.40
N MET A 124 -3.87 8.40 17.51
CA MET A 124 -3.65 7.60 18.71
C MET A 124 -4.19 6.18 18.49
N LYS A 125 -3.51 5.16 19.03
CA LYS A 125 -4.01 3.77 19.07
C LYS A 125 -5.43 3.74 19.66
N GLN A 126 -5.67 4.50 20.74
CA GLN A 126 -6.99 4.58 21.36
C GLN A 126 -8.06 5.12 20.41
N ASN A 127 -7.74 6.14 19.59
CA ASN A 127 -8.69 6.66 18.60
C ASN A 127 -9.16 5.53 17.65
N MET A 128 -8.23 4.69 17.21
CA MET A 128 -8.54 3.58 16.30
C MET A 128 -9.36 2.48 16.97
N LEU A 129 -9.10 2.18 18.24
CA LEU A 129 -9.91 1.25 19.04
C LEU A 129 -11.34 1.79 19.25
N ASP A 130 -11.48 3.10 19.47
CA ASP A 130 -12.79 3.74 19.62
C ASP A 130 -13.57 3.75 18.29
N VAL A 131 -12.87 3.94 17.15
CA VAL A 131 -13.45 3.75 15.81
C VAL A 131 -13.94 2.32 15.63
N ARG A 132 -13.12 1.32 15.97
CA ARG A 132 -13.50 -0.11 15.89
C ARG A 132 -14.74 -0.40 16.72
N ALA A 133 -14.73 -0.01 18.00
CA ALA A 133 -15.85 -0.21 18.91
C ALA A 133 -17.12 0.48 18.40
N MET A 134 -17.01 1.69 17.84
CA MET A 134 -18.12 2.42 17.25
C MET A 134 -18.69 1.69 16.02
N LEU A 135 -17.85 1.27 15.08
CA LEU A 135 -18.28 0.59 13.86
C LEU A 135 -18.88 -0.79 14.15
N ASP A 136 -18.43 -1.49 15.20
CA ASP A 136 -19.03 -2.76 15.64
C ASP A 136 -20.48 -2.61 16.09
N THR A 137 -20.88 -1.43 16.59
CA THR A 137 -22.29 -1.15 16.91
C THR A 137 -23.17 -0.96 15.67
N ILE A 138 -22.56 -0.70 14.51
CA ILE A 138 -23.26 -0.46 13.24
C ILE A 138 -23.25 -1.75 12.40
N ASP A 139 -22.07 -2.27 12.10
CA ASP A 139 -21.86 -3.53 11.39
C ASP A 139 -20.43 -4.04 11.69
N PRO A 140 -20.27 -5.16 12.44
CA PRO A 140 -18.96 -5.72 12.78
C PRO A 140 -18.20 -6.27 11.57
N SER A 141 -18.84 -6.39 10.40
CA SER A 141 -18.16 -6.76 9.15
C SER A 141 -17.45 -5.58 8.47
N ILE A 142 -17.62 -4.34 8.96
CA ILE A 142 -16.88 -3.18 8.45
C ILE A 142 -15.40 -3.37 8.78
N TYR A 143 -14.54 -3.36 7.75
CA TYR A 143 -13.10 -3.57 7.92
C TYR A 143 -12.35 -2.24 8.08
N ILE A 144 -11.32 -2.21 8.94
CA ILE A 144 -10.48 -1.03 9.17
C ILE A 144 -9.04 -1.43 8.92
N TYR A 145 -8.34 -0.60 8.15
CA TYR A 145 -6.90 -0.72 7.99
C TYR A 145 -6.28 0.63 7.67
N GLY A 146 -4.96 0.72 7.66
CA GLY A 146 -4.29 1.97 7.32
C GLY A 146 -2.77 1.90 7.25
N GLU A 147 -2.19 3.08 7.13
CA GLU A 147 -0.75 3.28 7.05
C GLU A 147 -0.13 3.48 8.43
N GLY A 148 0.28 2.37 9.06
CA GLY A 148 0.89 2.38 10.39
C GLY A 148 2.35 2.85 10.44
N TRP A 149 2.75 3.81 9.59
CA TRP A 149 4.12 4.31 9.50
C TRP A 149 4.53 5.08 10.77
N ASN A 150 5.78 4.93 11.22
CA ASN A 150 6.30 5.57 12.44
C ASN A 150 7.29 6.70 12.11
N PHE A 151 6.81 7.93 11.98
CA PHE A 151 7.64 9.08 11.65
C PHE A 151 7.03 10.41 12.12
N GLY A 152 7.78 11.51 11.96
CA GLY A 152 7.32 12.85 12.34
C GLY A 152 7.31 13.07 13.86
N GLU A 153 6.52 14.04 14.30
CA GLU A 153 6.41 14.45 15.71
C GLU A 153 5.74 13.41 16.61
N VAL A 154 5.01 12.46 16.02
CA VAL A 154 4.32 11.36 16.73
C VAL A 154 5.20 10.13 16.94
N ALA A 155 6.36 10.09 16.28
CA ALA A 155 7.24 8.92 16.26
C ALA A 155 7.59 8.45 17.68
N ASP A 156 7.69 7.14 17.85
CA ASP A 156 8.10 6.51 19.11
C ASP A 156 7.23 6.93 20.30
N ASN A 157 5.93 7.12 20.03
CA ASN A 157 4.91 7.49 20.99
C ASN A 157 5.10 8.88 21.64
N GLN A 158 5.84 9.80 21.01
CA GLN A 158 6.16 11.10 21.59
C GLN A 158 4.94 11.97 21.95
N ARG A 159 3.80 11.72 21.29
CA ARG A 159 2.52 12.42 21.55
C ARG A 159 1.46 11.53 22.19
N GLY A 160 1.85 10.36 22.69
CA GLY A 160 0.96 9.27 23.13
C GLY A 160 1.17 8.02 22.29
N VAL A 161 0.57 6.90 22.71
CA VAL A 161 0.68 5.62 21.96
C VAL A 161 -0.05 5.77 20.63
N ASN A 162 0.70 5.94 19.55
CA ASN A 162 0.16 6.18 18.20
C ASN A 162 -0.10 4.86 17.45
N ALA A 163 -0.92 4.89 16.41
CA ALA A 163 -1.38 3.71 15.68
C ALA A 163 -0.38 3.22 14.63
N THR A 164 0.85 2.91 15.07
CA THR A 164 1.91 2.31 14.23
C THR A 164 1.69 0.82 14.01
N GLN A 165 2.35 0.22 13.02
CA GLN A 165 2.32 -1.23 12.77
C GLN A 165 2.53 -2.06 14.03
N LEU A 166 3.57 -1.76 14.81
CA LEU A 166 3.87 -2.48 16.06
C LEU A 166 2.81 -2.25 17.13
N ASN A 167 2.33 -1.02 17.28
CA ASN A 167 1.32 -0.71 18.28
C ASN A 167 -0.05 -1.29 17.92
N MET A 168 -0.35 -1.50 16.64
CA MET A 168 -1.65 -2.01 16.17
C MET A 168 -1.75 -3.54 16.15
N ALA A 169 -0.65 -4.25 16.37
CA ALA A 169 -0.67 -5.70 16.58
C ALA A 169 -1.67 -6.09 17.69
N GLY A 170 -2.45 -7.15 17.45
CA GLY A 170 -3.45 -7.68 18.39
C GLY A 170 -4.75 -6.87 18.49
N THR A 171 -4.94 -5.85 17.64
CA THR A 171 -6.16 -5.01 17.65
C THR A 171 -7.22 -5.47 16.65
N GLY A 172 -6.85 -6.30 15.68
CA GLY A 172 -7.70 -6.66 14.54
C GLY A 172 -7.85 -5.57 13.48
N ILE A 173 -7.09 -4.46 13.58
CA ILE A 173 -7.04 -3.39 12.59
C ILE A 173 -5.80 -3.60 11.70
N GLY A 174 -6.00 -3.64 10.39
CA GLY A 174 -4.93 -3.94 9.45
C GLY A 174 -3.93 -2.81 9.23
N THR A 175 -2.68 -3.18 8.90
CA THR A 175 -1.66 -2.25 8.43
C THR A 175 -1.00 -2.75 7.16
N PHE A 176 -0.67 -1.83 6.25
CA PHE A 176 0.10 -2.15 5.05
C PHE A 176 1.45 -2.79 5.39
N ASN A 177 1.79 -3.85 4.67
CA ASN A 177 3.04 -4.60 4.80
C ASN A 177 4.08 -4.15 3.78
N ASP A 178 4.83 -3.14 4.14
CA ASP A 178 6.03 -2.63 3.46
C ASP A 178 7.18 -3.64 3.39
N ARG A 179 7.26 -4.60 4.31
CA ARG A 179 8.33 -5.62 4.29
C ARG A 179 8.22 -6.55 3.11
N LEU A 180 7.04 -7.14 2.89
CA LEU A 180 6.80 -7.96 1.71
C LEU A 180 6.90 -7.11 0.44
N ARG A 181 6.35 -5.90 0.44
CA ARG A 181 6.44 -4.95 -0.68
C ARG A 181 7.88 -4.78 -1.16
N ASP A 182 8.78 -4.40 -0.26
CA ASP A 182 10.17 -4.08 -0.60
C ASP A 182 10.97 -5.33 -0.97
N ALA A 183 10.78 -6.43 -0.23
CA ALA A 183 11.44 -7.70 -0.54
C ALA A 183 11.09 -8.22 -1.96
N VAL A 184 9.81 -8.06 -2.35
CA VAL A 184 9.35 -8.41 -3.70
C VAL A 184 9.91 -7.45 -4.74
N ARG A 185 9.66 -6.14 -4.57
CA ARG A 185 9.98 -5.11 -5.58
C ARG A 185 11.46 -4.79 -5.72
N GLY A 186 12.23 -4.91 -4.65
CA GLY A 186 13.60 -4.44 -4.53
C GLY A 186 13.69 -2.95 -4.18
N GLY A 187 14.58 -2.64 -3.24
CA GLY A 187 14.81 -1.26 -2.79
C GLY A 187 13.68 -0.73 -1.90
N GLY A 188 13.37 0.57 -2.03
CA GLY A 188 12.33 1.21 -1.23
C GLY A 188 11.77 2.50 -1.84
N PRO A 189 10.76 3.11 -1.21
CA PRO A 189 10.05 4.29 -1.74
C PRO A 189 10.93 5.56 -1.80
N PHE A 190 12.07 5.54 -1.10
CA PHE A 190 13.02 6.64 -1.03
C PHE A 190 14.15 6.56 -2.06
N ASP A 191 14.20 5.48 -2.85
CA ASP A 191 15.17 5.34 -3.93
C ASP A 191 14.99 6.47 -4.96
N GLY A 192 16.12 6.95 -5.47
CA GLY A 192 16.20 7.94 -6.53
C GLY A 192 17.51 7.76 -7.31
N GLY A 193 17.58 8.31 -8.52
CA GLY A 193 18.75 8.15 -9.37
C GLY A 193 19.05 6.68 -9.65
N GLN A 194 20.34 6.30 -9.55
CA GLN A 194 20.78 4.95 -9.87
C GLN A 194 20.21 3.86 -8.94
N ASP A 195 19.81 4.23 -7.71
CA ASP A 195 19.25 3.28 -6.74
C ASP A 195 17.95 2.65 -7.24
N LEU A 196 17.18 3.38 -8.06
CA LEU A 196 15.99 2.84 -8.74
C LEU A 196 16.31 1.60 -9.58
N ILE A 197 17.50 1.55 -10.17
CA ILE A 197 17.97 0.48 -11.06
C ILE A 197 18.76 -0.58 -10.28
N SER A 198 19.70 -0.17 -9.43
CA SER A 198 20.61 -1.11 -8.75
C SER A 198 19.93 -1.93 -7.65
N HIS A 199 18.91 -1.41 -6.96
CA HIS A 199 18.25 -2.17 -5.90
C HIS A 199 17.23 -3.17 -6.47
N GLN A 200 17.70 -4.22 -7.16
CA GLN A 200 16.87 -5.36 -7.57
C GLN A 200 16.29 -6.07 -6.33
N GLY A 201 15.14 -6.72 -6.49
CA GLY A 201 14.45 -7.52 -5.49
C GLY A 201 14.13 -8.92 -5.99
N PHE A 202 13.32 -9.63 -5.22
CA PHE A 202 13.10 -11.07 -5.41
C PHE A 202 12.54 -11.43 -6.79
N ILE A 203 11.66 -10.61 -7.38
CA ILE A 203 11.02 -10.92 -8.67
C ILE A 203 11.77 -10.38 -9.89
N ASN A 204 12.79 -9.54 -9.68
CA ASN A 204 13.42 -8.80 -10.77
C ASN A 204 14.94 -8.91 -10.79
N GLY A 205 15.49 -10.00 -10.26
CA GLY A 205 16.83 -10.45 -10.63
C GLY A 205 17.92 -10.25 -9.60
N VAL A 206 17.58 -9.89 -8.35
CA VAL A 206 18.61 -9.74 -7.30
C VAL A 206 19.45 -11.02 -7.22
N TRP A 207 20.75 -10.88 -7.44
CA TRP A 207 21.75 -11.95 -7.58
C TRP A 207 21.61 -12.88 -8.81
N TYR A 208 20.42 -13.39 -9.15
CA TYR A 208 20.27 -14.45 -10.16
C TYR A 208 20.17 -13.94 -11.60
N ASP A 209 19.84 -12.66 -11.81
CA ASP A 209 19.75 -12.04 -13.13
C ASP A 209 20.17 -10.55 -13.08
N PRO A 210 21.48 -10.26 -12.92
CA PRO A 210 21.96 -8.90 -12.71
C PRO A 210 21.73 -7.99 -13.93
N ASN A 211 21.18 -6.79 -13.71
CA ASN A 211 20.84 -5.85 -14.78
C ASN A 211 22.01 -4.99 -15.32
N GLY A 212 23.25 -5.33 -14.95
CA GLY A 212 24.46 -4.58 -15.31
C GLY A 212 24.90 -3.52 -14.29
N ASN A 213 24.06 -3.16 -13.32
CA ASN A 213 24.46 -2.35 -12.15
C ASN A 213 24.76 -3.20 -10.91
N ASN A 214 24.41 -4.50 -10.98
CA ASN A 214 24.68 -5.53 -9.99
C ASN A 214 25.62 -6.59 -10.58
N ASN A 215 26.27 -7.38 -9.72
CA ASN A 215 27.34 -8.28 -10.16
C ASN A 215 27.27 -9.72 -9.60
N ALA A 216 26.11 -10.15 -9.11
CA ALA A 216 25.86 -11.44 -8.48
C ALA A 216 26.79 -11.71 -7.28
N SER A 217 27.06 -10.69 -6.47
CA SER A 217 27.96 -10.81 -5.31
C SER A 217 27.39 -11.69 -4.18
N ASP A 218 28.25 -12.13 -3.27
CA ASP A 218 27.83 -12.81 -2.03
C ASP A 218 26.91 -11.93 -1.15
N THR A 219 27.07 -10.60 -1.23
CA THR A 219 26.18 -9.63 -0.57
C THR A 219 24.79 -9.68 -1.19
N GLU A 220 24.67 -9.57 -2.51
CA GLU A 220 23.38 -9.67 -3.22
C GLU A 220 22.72 -11.04 -3.02
N LYS A 221 23.51 -12.11 -2.91
CA LYS A 221 22.99 -13.43 -2.54
C LYS A 221 22.39 -13.43 -1.13
N THR A 222 23.06 -12.78 -0.19
CA THR A 222 22.58 -12.63 1.19
C THR A 222 21.30 -11.82 1.22
N GLU A 223 21.20 -10.75 0.43
CA GLU A 223 20.00 -9.94 0.26
C GLU A 223 18.84 -10.73 -0.36
N LEU A 224 19.10 -11.54 -1.39
CA LEU A 224 18.09 -12.43 -1.98
C LEU A 224 17.53 -13.42 -0.95
N LEU A 225 18.41 -14.02 -0.14
CA LEU A 225 18.01 -15.00 0.88
C LEU A 225 17.25 -14.33 2.03
N LEU A 226 17.64 -13.12 2.44
CA LEU A 226 16.89 -12.32 3.41
C LEU A 226 15.51 -11.94 2.86
N SER A 227 15.44 -11.49 1.60
CA SER A 227 14.18 -11.16 0.92
C SER A 227 13.25 -12.38 0.87
N ALA A 228 13.79 -13.57 0.61
CA ALA A 228 13.02 -14.80 0.63
C ALA A 228 12.45 -15.11 2.04
N ASP A 229 13.23 -14.90 3.11
CA ASP A 229 12.73 -15.03 4.48
C ASP A 229 11.67 -13.98 4.83
N GLN A 230 11.86 -12.73 4.39
CA GLN A 230 10.87 -11.66 4.57
C GLN A 230 9.55 -11.95 3.85
N ILE A 231 9.63 -12.45 2.61
CA ILE A 231 8.46 -12.87 1.84
C ILE A 231 7.77 -14.05 2.51
N ARG A 232 8.51 -15.06 3.02
CA ARG A 232 7.91 -16.17 3.79
C ARG A 232 7.13 -15.67 5.00
N VAL A 233 7.66 -14.70 5.75
CA VAL A 233 6.95 -14.08 6.87
C VAL A 233 5.68 -13.38 6.38
N GLY A 234 5.76 -12.56 5.33
CA GLY A 234 4.59 -11.89 4.76
C GLY A 234 3.51 -12.86 4.23
N LEU A 235 3.91 -13.94 3.56
CA LEU A 235 3.02 -15.01 3.08
C LEU A 235 2.33 -15.74 4.23
N ALA A 236 2.98 -15.83 5.39
CA ALA A 236 2.44 -16.41 6.63
C ALA A 236 1.65 -15.39 7.47
N GLY A 237 1.10 -14.34 6.85
CA GLY A 237 0.25 -13.36 7.57
C GLY A 237 1.05 -12.31 8.32
N ASN A 238 2.35 -12.17 8.02
CA ASN A 238 3.29 -11.27 8.68
C ASN A 238 3.35 -11.41 10.21
N LEU A 239 3.05 -12.61 10.70
CA LEU A 239 2.90 -12.92 12.12
C LEU A 239 4.24 -12.81 12.84
N ALA A 240 4.24 -12.14 14.00
CA ALA A 240 5.42 -11.99 14.84
C ALA A 240 5.99 -13.34 15.30
N ASP A 241 5.11 -14.28 15.64
CA ASP A 241 5.48 -15.56 16.25
C ASP A 241 5.54 -16.73 15.27
N TYR A 242 5.25 -16.52 13.98
CA TYR A 242 5.32 -17.61 13.00
C TYR A 242 6.76 -18.10 12.85
N ALA A 243 6.99 -19.37 13.19
CA ALA A 243 8.34 -19.95 13.27
C ALA A 243 8.65 -20.86 12.08
N PHE A 244 9.80 -20.64 11.44
CA PHE A 244 10.30 -21.43 10.31
C PHE A 244 11.83 -21.51 10.32
N VAL A 245 12.40 -22.38 9.47
CA VAL A 245 13.85 -22.46 9.29
C VAL A 245 14.28 -21.31 8.38
N ALA A 246 15.04 -20.36 8.91
CA ALA A 246 15.56 -19.21 8.17
C ALA A 246 16.73 -19.61 7.26
N ALA A 247 17.19 -18.68 6.42
CA ALA A 247 18.30 -18.89 5.48
C ALA A 247 19.61 -19.32 6.16
N ASP A 248 19.85 -18.90 7.40
CA ASP A 248 21.02 -19.32 8.19
C ASP A 248 20.91 -20.73 8.78
N GLY A 249 19.77 -21.41 8.58
CA GLY A 249 19.51 -22.77 9.06
C GLY A 249 18.97 -22.85 10.49
N THR A 250 18.82 -21.73 11.19
CA THR A 250 18.23 -21.67 12.52
C THR A 250 16.72 -21.49 12.44
N VAL A 251 15.98 -21.97 13.45
CA VAL A 251 14.54 -21.68 13.56
C VAL A 251 14.37 -20.28 14.11
N LYS A 252 13.68 -19.42 13.35
CA LYS A 252 13.37 -18.04 13.73
C LYS A 252 11.88 -17.77 13.63
N SER A 253 11.37 -16.93 14.53
CA SER A 253 10.04 -16.33 14.41
C SER A 253 10.05 -15.17 13.40
N GLY A 254 8.88 -14.75 12.92
CA GLY A 254 8.76 -13.61 12.00
C GLY A 254 9.36 -12.31 12.57
N SER A 255 9.24 -12.09 13.87
CA SER A 255 9.83 -10.93 14.58
C SER A 255 11.37 -10.96 14.67
N GLN A 256 12.00 -12.12 14.45
CA GLN A 256 13.45 -12.28 14.46
C GLN A 256 14.09 -12.12 13.08
N ILE A 257 13.28 -12.00 12.02
CA ILE A 257 13.77 -11.66 10.69
C ILE A 257 13.87 -10.14 10.58
N ASP A 258 15.06 -9.64 10.24
CA ASP A 258 15.33 -8.20 10.15
C ASP A 258 14.66 -7.58 8.92
N TYR A 259 14.17 -6.36 9.10
CA TYR A 259 13.79 -5.44 8.05
C TYR A 259 14.27 -4.05 8.45
N ASN A 260 15.42 -3.63 7.93
CA ASN A 260 16.01 -2.31 8.18
C ASN A 260 16.13 -1.96 9.67
N GLY A 261 16.52 -2.93 10.51
CA GLY A 261 16.62 -2.76 11.96
C GLY A 261 15.29 -2.87 12.73
N SER A 262 14.19 -3.18 12.05
CA SER A 262 12.87 -3.47 12.63
C SER A 262 12.49 -4.94 12.41
N PRO A 263 11.56 -5.51 13.20
CA PRO A 263 11.05 -6.84 12.94
C PRO A 263 10.26 -6.88 11.63
N THR A 264 10.46 -7.95 10.85
CA THR A 264 9.66 -8.24 9.66
C THR A 264 8.24 -8.58 10.07
N GLY A 265 8.07 -9.62 10.88
CA GLY A 265 6.78 -10.05 11.40
C GLY A 265 6.40 -9.25 12.63
N TYR A 266 5.20 -8.68 12.62
CA TYR A 266 4.71 -7.84 13.71
C TYR A 266 3.24 -8.10 14.08
N THR A 267 2.45 -8.77 13.23
CA THR A 267 1.03 -8.98 13.49
C THR A 267 0.80 -10.10 14.51
N GLU A 268 -0.35 -10.07 15.19
CA GLU A 268 -0.83 -11.18 16.02
C GLU A 268 -1.90 -12.01 15.32
N ASP A 269 -2.58 -11.44 14.32
CA ASP A 269 -3.60 -12.12 13.51
C ASP A 269 -3.32 -11.91 12.01
N PRO A 270 -3.48 -12.93 11.14
CA PRO A 270 -3.23 -12.76 9.71
C PRO A 270 -4.09 -11.66 9.07
N HIS A 271 -5.29 -11.36 9.58
CA HIS A 271 -6.12 -10.28 9.05
C HIS A 271 -5.53 -8.89 9.29
N GLU A 272 -4.56 -8.73 10.19
CA GLU A 272 -3.87 -7.45 10.41
C GLU A 272 -2.85 -7.15 9.29
N ASN A 273 -2.49 -8.16 8.49
CA ASN A 273 -1.53 -8.04 7.39
C ASN A 273 -2.23 -7.62 6.09
N VAL A 274 -2.09 -6.35 5.73
CA VAL A 274 -2.53 -5.85 4.42
C VAL A 274 -1.39 -5.99 3.41
N VAL A 275 -1.51 -7.01 2.56
CA VAL A 275 -0.46 -7.43 1.62
C VAL A 275 -0.57 -6.65 0.33
N TYR A 276 0.52 -6.03 -0.09
CA TYR A 276 0.57 -5.27 -1.32
C TYR A 276 1.99 -5.17 -1.85
N ILE A 277 2.12 -4.95 -3.16
CA ILE A 277 3.39 -4.65 -3.84
C ILE A 277 3.25 -3.46 -4.79
N GLU A 278 2.05 -2.91 -4.92
CA GLU A 278 1.76 -1.71 -5.69
C GLU A 278 0.61 -0.96 -5.02
N ALA A 279 0.70 0.35 -5.00
CA ALA A 279 -0.36 1.23 -4.54
C ALA A 279 -0.44 2.45 -5.47
N HIS A 280 -1.27 3.42 -5.09
CA HIS A 280 -1.41 4.63 -5.86
C HIS A 280 -0.15 5.51 -5.76
N ASP A 281 0.51 5.52 -4.61
CA ASP A 281 1.80 6.15 -4.36
C ASP A 281 2.96 5.28 -4.87
N ASN A 282 4.09 5.93 -5.16
CA ASN A 282 5.28 5.32 -5.78
C ASN A 282 5.04 4.80 -7.21
N GLN A 283 6.09 4.24 -7.82
CA GLN A 283 6.02 3.67 -9.16
C GLN A 283 5.10 2.45 -9.20
N THR A 284 4.38 2.26 -10.31
CA THR A 284 3.67 1.00 -10.58
C THR A 284 4.65 -0.18 -10.60
N LEU A 285 4.17 -1.40 -10.43
CA LEU A 285 5.00 -2.61 -10.48
C LEU A 285 5.62 -2.78 -11.88
N TYR A 286 4.87 -2.43 -12.92
CA TYR A 286 5.39 -2.42 -14.30
C TYR A 286 6.58 -1.48 -14.43
N ASP A 287 6.42 -0.22 -13.97
CA ASP A 287 7.46 0.80 -14.04
C ASP A 287 8.68 0.42 -13.17
N ASN A 288 8.45 -0.18 -12.01
CA ASN A 288 9.50 -0.73 -11.15
C ASN A 288 10.30 -1.83 -11.89
N ASN A 289 9.61 -2.74 -12.57
CA ASN A 289 10.25 -3.81 -13.35
C ASN A 289 10.95 -3.28 -14.61
N VAL A 290 10.48 -2.17 -15.18
CA VAL A 290 11.21 -1.46 -16.26
C VAL A 290 12.57 -0.98 -15.78
N TYR A 291 12.65 -0.42 -14.56
CA TYR A 291 13.92 0.01 -13.99
C TYR A 291 14.85 -1.15 -13.63
N LYS A 292 14.30 -2.23 -13.05
CA LYS A 292 15.12 -3.21 -12.32
C LYS A 292 15.48 -4.47 -13.10
N LEU A 293 14.64 -4.93 -14.03
CA LEU A 293 14.99 -6.07 -14.87
C LEU A 293 16.11 -5.69 -15.87
N PRO A 294 16.98 -6.64 -16.27
CA PRO A 294 17.90 -6.42 -17.38
C PRO A 294 17.19 -5.81 -18.59
N ILE A 295 17.84 -4.85 -19.26
CA ILE A 295 17.20 -4.04 -20.30
C ILE A 295 16.70 -4.90 -21.48
N ASP A 296 17.35 -6.03 -21.73
CA ASP A 296 17.08 -6.99 -22.79
C ASP A 296 16.14 -8.15 -22.37
N THR A 297 15.65 -8.19 -21.12
CA THR A 297 14.64 -9.17 -20.68
C THR A 297 13.41 -9.13 -21.61
N PRO A 298 13.05 -10.26 -22.25
CA PRO A 298 11.90 -10.33 -23.15
C PRO A 298 10.58 -9.97 -22.45
N MET A 299 9.63 -9.37 -23.18
CA MET A 299 8.34 -8.96 -22.62
C MET A 299 7.59 -10.12 -21.92
N ALA A 300 7.66 -11.34 -22.46
CA ALA A 300 7.04 -12.51 -21.84
C ALA A 300 7.59 -12.80 -20.42
N GLU A 301 8.89 -12.60 -20.21
CA GLU A 301 9.54 -12.79 -18.90
C GLU A 301 9.24 -11.61 -17.97
N ARG A 302 9.13 -10.37 -18.50
CA ARG A 302 8.66 -9.21 -17.73
C ARG A 302 7.23 -9.41 -17.20
N VAL A 303 6.34 -9.97 -18.02
CA VAL A 303 4.98 -10.35 -17.62
C VAL A 303 5.02 -11.47 -16.58
N ALA A 304 5.90 -12.45 -16.72
CA ALA A 304 6.07 -13.50 -15.71
C ALA A 304 6.53 -12.94 -14.36
N ALA A 305 7.47 -11.97 -14.34
CA ALA A 305 7.89 -11.28 -13.13
C ALA A 305 6.75 -10.48 -12.48
N GLN A 306 5.98 -9.72 -13.28
CA GLN A 306 4.77 -9.02 -12.81
C GLN A 306 3.79 -10.00 -12.15
N ASN A 307 3.47 -11.09 -12.86
CA ASN A 307 2.53 -12.10 -12.40
C ASN A 307 3.01 -12.81 -11.13
N LEU A 308 4.32 -13.07 -10.99
CA LEU A 308 4.88 -13.62 -9.76
C LEU A 308 4.69 -12.66 -8.58
N GLY A 309 4.86 -11.35 -8.78
CA GLY A 309 4.53 -10.35 -7.76
C GLY A 309 3.04 -10.42 -7.34
N ILE A 310 2.14 -10.48 -8.32
CA ILE A 310 0.71 -10.64 -8.09
C ILE A 310 0.43 -11.94 -7.32
N ASP A 311 1.10 -13.04 -7.64
CA ASP A 311 0.95 -14.33 -6.97
C ASP A 311 1.32 -14.24 -5.48
N LEU A 312 2.48 -13.63 -5.19
CA LEU A 312 2.97 -13.42 -3.83
C LEU A 312 2.04 -12.51 -3.00
N THR A 313 1.27 -11.66 -3.66
CA THR A 313 0.25 -10.82 -3.02
C THR A 313 -1.06 -11.58 -2.81
N VAL A 314 -1.62 -12.15 -3.89
CA VAL A 314 -2.95 -12.76 -3.90
C VAL A 314 -2.99 -14.09 -3.18
N LEU A 315 -1.88 -14.84 -3.08
CA LEU A 315 -1.86 -16.15 -2.41
C LEU A 315 -1.40 -16.07 -0.94
N ALA A 316 -0.97 -14.90 -0.46
CA ALA A 316 -0.58 -14.69 0.94
C ALA A 316 -1.74 -14.89 1.93
N GLN A 317 -1.43 -15.33 3.14
CA GLN A 317 -2.35 -15.18 4.28
C GLN A 317 -2.51 -13.69 4.63
N GLY A 318 -3.70 -13.33 5.08
CA GLY A 318 -4.10 -11.95 5.33
C GLY A 318 -4.94 -11.35 4.21
N ILE A 319 -4.83 -10.03 4.01
CA ILE A 319 -5.73 -9.24 3.15
C ILE A 319 -4.94 -8.66 1.96
N PRO A 320 -4.99 -9.30 0.78
CA PRO A 320 -4.37 -8.77 -0.43
C PRO A 320 -5.05 -7.50 -0.91
N VAL A 321 -4.26 -6.50 -1.27
CA VAL A 321 -4.67 -5.26 -1.92
C VAL A 321 -3.88 -5.15 -3.23
N LEU A 322 -4.60 -4.86 -4.32
CA LEU A 322 -4.04 -4.65 -5.64
C LEU A 322 -4.34 -3.23 -6.08
N HIS A 323 -3.36 -2.59 -6.72
CA HIS A 323 -3.59 -1.29 -7.34
C HIS A 323 -4.40 -1.47 -8.64
N ALA A 324 -5.33 -0.55 -8.91
CA ALA A 324 -6.13 -0.61 -10.13
C ALA A 324 -5.20 -0.57 -11.36
N GLY A 325 -5.25 -1.62 -12.19
CA GLY A 325 -4.42 -1.78 -13.38
C GLY A 325 -3.09 -2.52 -13.16
N GLU A 326 -2.79 -2.97 -11.94
CA GLU A 326 -1.61 -3.81 -11.65
C GLU A 326 -1.60 -5.09 -12.51
N ASP A 327 -2.78 -5.70 -12.72
CA ASP A 327 -3.00 -6.83 -13.63
C ASP A 327 -2.99 -6.45 -15.12
N MET A 328 -3.12 -5.16 -15.43
CA MET A 328 -3.12 -4.62 -16.79
C MET A 328 -1.76 -4.08 -17.21
N LEU A 329 -0.69 -4.43 -16.47
CA LEU A 329 0.66 -3.92 -16.69
C LEU A 329 0.73 -2.39 -16.65
N ARG A 330 -0.13 -1.74 -15.84
CA ARG A 330 -0.28 -0.28 -15.81
C ARG A 330 1.07 0.41 -15.62
N SER A 331 1.31 1.41 -16.45
CA SER A 331 2.42 2.34 -16.32
C SER A 331 1.90 3.74 -16.03
N LYS A 332 2.71 4.53 -15.34
CA LYS A 332 2.57 5.98 -15.23
C LYS A 332 3.73 6.68 -15.92
N SER A 333 4.32 6.04 -16.92
CA SER A 333 5.52 6.50 -17.61
C SER A 333 6.70 6.74 -16.66
N LEU A 334 6.89 5.81 -15.71
CA LEU A 334 7.93 5.82 -14.66
C LEU A 334 7.72 6.84 -13.54
N GLU A 335 6.56 7.50 -13.48
CA GLU A 335 6.28 8.49 -12.46
C GLU A 335 6.14 7.88 -11.06
N ARG A 336 6.91 8.40 -10.10
CA ARG A 336 6.84 7.98 -8.69
C ARG A 336 5.63 8.57 -7.95
N ASN A 337 5.33 9.86 -8.17
CA ASN A 337 4.25 10.53 -7.44
C ASN A 337 3.33 11.27 -8.41
N SER A 338 2.26 10.59 -8.85
CA SER A 338 1.38 11.06 -9.91
C SER A 338 0.13 11.79 -9.40
N PHE A 339 0.14 12.30 -8.16
CA PHE A 339 -1.04 12.86 -7.49
C PHE A 339 -1.71 14.01 -8.25
N ASN A 340 -0.91 14.79 -8.98
CA ASN A 340 -1.30 15.98 -9.74
C ASN A 340 -0.88 15.90 -11.22
N SER A 341 -0.58 14.71 -11.72
CA SER A 341 -0.06 14.52 -13.09
C SER A 341 -1.17 14.31 -14.13
N GLY A 342 -2.40 14.63 -13.73
CA GLY A 342 -3.60 14.62 -14.57
C GLY A 342 -3.95 13.24 -15.13
N ASP A 343 -4.93 13.24 -16.04
CA ASP A 343 -5.41 12.02 -16.69
C ASP A 343 -4.33 11.38 -17.57
N TRP A 344 -3.42 12.19 -18.13
CA TRP A 344 -2.41 11.73 -19.09
C TRP A 344 -1.50 10.65 -18.51
N PHE A 345 -0.88 10.90 -17.36
CA PHE A 345 0.02 9.92 -16.71
C PHE A 345 -0.74 8.88 -15.88
N ASN A 346 -1.96 9.17 -15.43
CA ASN A 346 -2.73 8.25 -14.58
C ASN A 346 -3.69 7.33 -15.34
N ARG A 347 -3.75 7.42 -16.67
CA ARG A 347 -4.78 6.77 -17.49
C ARG A 347 -4.83 5.25 -17.31
N LEU A 348 -6.06 4.73 -17.25
CA LEU A 348 -6.38 3.30 -17.35
C LEU A 348 -7.07 3.02 -18.69
N PHE A 349 -6.60 1.99 -19.40
CA PHE A 349 -7.11 1.59 -20.71
C PHE A 349 -7.85 0.26 -20.63
N PHE A 350 -9.16 0.32 -20.40
CA PHE A 350 -10.01 -0.88 -20.27
C PHE A 350 -10.28 -1.60 -21.60
N ASP A 351 -9.83 -1.07 -22.74
CA ASP A 351 -9.79 -1.78 -24.02
C ASP A 351 -8.53 -2.65 -24.18
N TYR A 352 -7.62 -2.61 -23.20
CA TYR A 352 -6.38 -3.38 -23.12
C TYR A 352 -5.41 -3.14 -24.28
N ALA A 353 -5.60 -2.06 -25.05
CA ALA A 353 -4.79 -1.78 -26.23
C ALA A 353 -3.41 -1.19 -25.90
N PHE A 354 -3.26 -0.62 -24.71
CA PHE A 354 -2.08 0.13 -24.30
C PHE A 354 -2.01 0.21 -22.77
N ASN A 355 -0.81 0.21 -22.19
CA ASN A 355 -0.64 0.25 -20.73
C ASN A 355 -0.20 1.61 -20.18
N ASN A 356 -0.16 2.65 -21.02
CA ASN A 356 0.30 4.00 -20.70
C ASN A 356 1.82 4.20 -20.52
N PHE A 357 2.65 3.23 -20.92
CA PHE A 357 4.11 3.38 -20.89
C PHE A 357 4.61 4.28 -22.03
N GLY A 358 5.71 5.00 -21.83
CA GLY A 358 6.34 5.76 -22.90
C GLY A 358 5.58 7.02 -23.34
N VAL A 359 4.63 7.55 -22.54
CA VAL A 359 3.82 8.74 -22.88
C VAL A 359 4.53 10.08 -22.56
N GLY A 360 5.86 10.05 -22.43
CA GLY A 360 6.70 11.20 -22.11
C GLY A 360 7.32 11.11 -20.71
N VAL A 361 8.30 11.99 -20.46
CA VAL A 361 8.89 12.13 -19.12
C VAL A 361 7.88 12.86 -18.23
N PRO A 362 7.53 12.32 -17.04
CA PRO A 362 6.60 12.96 -16.12
C PRO A 362 7.06 14.35 -15.67
N VAL A 363 6.11 15.25 -15.42
CA VAL A 363 6.40 16.62 -14.96
C VAL A 363 7.09 16.59 -13.58
N GLU A 364 6.66 15.68 -12.72
CA GLU A 364 7.19 15.50 -11.36
C GLU A 364 8.40 14.53 -11.33
N ALA A 365 9.04 14.24 -12.48
CA ALA A 365 10.19 13.35 -12.56
C ALA A 365 11.42 13.86 -11.77
N GLY A 366 11.44 15.16 -11.43
CA GLY A 366 12.50 15.76 -10.61
C GLY A 366 13.90 15.47 -11.15
N GLY A 367 14.80 15.01 -10.27
CA GLY A 367 16.18 14.67 -10.63
C GLY A 367 16.33 13.43 -11.52
N ASP A 368 15.28 12.61 -11.65
CA ASP A 368 15.32 11.33 -12.37
C ASP A 368 14.94 11.46 -13.85
N ALA A 369 14.58 12.66 -14.31
CA ALA A 369 14.12 12.90 -15.67
C ALA A 369 15.10 12.41 -16.74
N GLU A 370 16.41 12.66 -16.58
CA GLU A 370 17.43 12.19 -17.54
C GLU A 370 17.62 10.67 -17.50
N LEU A 371 17.44 10.06 -16.32
CA LEU A 371 17.52 8.62 -16.14
C LEU A 371 16.39 7.88 -16.87
N MET A 372 15.18 8.47 -16.89
CA MET A 372 13.98 7.89 -17.50
C MET A 372 14.04 7.82 -19.02
N LYS A 373 14.62 8.83 -19.67
CA LYS A 373 14.62 8.99 -21.14
C LYS A 373 15.03 7.72 -21.92
N PRO A 374 16.16 7.06 -21.63
CA PRO A 374 16.55 5.86 -22.37
C PRO A 374 15.55 4.71 -22.24
N PHE A 375 14.93 4.52 -21.06
CA PHE A 375 13.89 3.51 -20.89
C PHE A 375 12.64 3.86 -21.68
N LEU A 376 12.14 5.08 -21.56
CA LEU A 376 10.92 5.54 -22.24
C LEU A 376 11.06 5.56 -23.77
N ALA A 377 12.29 5.73 -24.28
CA ALA A 377 12.58 5.69 -25.71
C ALA A 377 12.72 4.26 -26.27
N ASN A 378 12.77 3.22 -25.42
CA ASN A 378 12.98 1.85 -25.85
C ASN A 378 11.63 1.17 -26.21
N PRO A 379 11.35 0.91 -27.51
CA PRO A 379 10.08 0.30 -27.91
C PRO A 379 9.92 -1.15 -27.45
N ALA A 380 11.01 -1.84 -27.09
CA ALA A 380 10.93 -3.21 -26.56
C ALA A 380 10.31 -3.27 -25.15
N LEU A 381 10.26 -2.13 -24.44
CA LEU A 381 9.66 -2.00 -23.12
C LEU A 381 8.19 -1.61 -23.16
N GLN A 382 7.58 -1.50 -24.34
CA GLN A 382 6.16 -1.24 -24.49
C GLN A 382 5.38 -2.57 -24.51
N ALA A 383 4.55 -2.81 -23.50
CA ALA A 383 3.65 -3.96 -23.50
C ALA A 383 2.60 -3.84 -24.62
N ASP A 384 2.38 -4.93 -25.34
CA ASP A 384 1.31 -5.03 -26.33
C ASP A 384 0.01 -5.57 -25.69
N ALA A 385 -1.08 -5.58 -26.47
CA ALA A 385 -2.37 -6.05 -25.99
C ALA A 385 -2.37 -7.53 -25.57
N THR A 386 -1.49 -8.36 -26.15
CA THR A 386 -1.37 -9.77 -25.78
C THR A 386 -0.77 -9.90 -24.39
N ALA A 387 0.32 -9.19 -24.11
CA ALA A 387 0.95 -9.15 -22.79
C ALA A 387 -0.03 -8.65 -21.71
N ILE A 388 -0.74 -7.56 -22.00
CA ILE A 388 -1.72 -6.97 -21.07
C ILE A 388 -2.85 -7.97 -20.76
N THR A 389 -3.46 -8.55 -21.79
CA THR A 389 -4.58 -9.50 -21.59
C THR A 389 -4.14 -10.80 -20.92
N GLN A 390 -2.92 -11.28 -21.17
CA GLN A 390 -2.36 -12.43 -20.46
C GLN A 390 -2.22 -12.18 -18.96
N SER A 391 -1.74 -11.00 -18.56
CA SER A 391 -1.63 -10.61 -17.15
C SER A 391 -3.00 -10.49 -16.47
N VAL A 392 -4.01 -9.93 -17.16
CA VAL A 392 -5.40 -9.86 -16.67
C VAL A 392 -5.99 -11.26 -16.43
N GLU A 393 -5.83 -12.19 -17.38
CA GLU A 393 -6.31 -13.56 -17.24
C GLU A 393 -5.56 -14.33 -16.15
N HIS A 394 -4.27 -14.02 -15.94
CA HIS A 394 -3.49 -14.58 -14.83
C HIS A 394 -4.08 -14.18 -13.48
N LEU A 395 -4.34 -12.87 -13.24
CA LEU A 395 -4.97 -12.43 -12.00
C LEU A 395 -6.33 -13.11 -11.78
N ARG A 396 -7.17 -13.19 -12.82
CA ARG A 396 -8.47 -13.89 -12.74
C ARG A 396 -8.32 -15.34 -12.27
N THR A 397 -7.32 -16.03 -12.81
CA THR A 397 -6.98 -17.41 -12.43
C THR A 397 -6.54 -17.47 -10.97
N MET A 398 -5.67 -16.57 -10.52
CA MET A 398 -5.18 -16.54 -9.14
C MET A 398 -6.28 -16.21 -8.13
N LEU A 399 -7.18 -15.29 -8.47
CA LEU A 399 -8.35 -14.99 -7.65
C LEU A 399 -9.28 -16.21 -7.54
N ALA A 400 -9.46 -16.98 -8.63
CA ALA A 400 -10.21 -18.22 -8.59
C ALA A 400 -9.52 -19.27 -7.69
N ILE A 401 -8.20 -19.39 -7.76
CA ILE A 401 -7.41 -20.29 -6.90
C ILE A 401 -7.55 -19.88 -5.42
N ARG A 402 -7.35 -18.60 -5.07
CA ARG A 402 -7.51 -18.10 -3.70
C ARG A 402 -8.89 -18.41 -3.13
N LYS A 403 -9.93 -18.31 -3.97
CA LYS A 403 -11.33 -18.58 -3.57
C LYS A 403 -11.64 -20.08 -3.50
N SER A 404 -10.93 -20.91 -4.25
CA SER A 404 -11.19 -22.36 -4.35
C SER A 404 -10.95 -23.13 -3.05
N SER A 405 -10.12 -22.61 -2.15
CA SER A 405 -9.77 -23.27 -0.90
C SER A 405 -9.73 -22.29 0.27
N PRO A 406 -10.28 -22.66 1.45
CA PRO A 406 -10.10 -21.87 2.67
C PRO A 406 -8.64 -21.86 3.16
N LEU A 407 -7.78 -22.76 2.67
CA LEU A 407 -6.37 -22.82 3.09
C LEU A 407 -5.55 -21.58 2.69
N PHE A 408 -5.98 -20.81 1.69
CA PHE A 408 -5.36 -19.53 1.33
C PHE A 408 -5.81 -18.36 2.21
N ARG A 409 -6.77 -18.59 3.11
CA ARG A 409 -7.45 -17.57 3.91
C ARG A 409 -7.73 -18.12 5.31
N LEU A 410 -6.69 -18.56 5.99
CA LEU A 410 -6.75 -18.99 7.39
C LEU A 410 -7.00 -17.75 8.27
N HIS A 411 -7.82 -17.92 9.30
CA HIS A 411 -8.35 -16.80 10.08
C HIS A 411 -7.59 -16.55 11.39
N THR A 412 -6.65 -17.41 11.77
CA THR A 412 -5.96 -17.32 13.07
C THR A 412 -4.47 -17.62 12.93
N ALA A 413 -3.65 -17.04 13.79
CA ALA A 413 -2.23 -17.33 13.85
C ALA A 413 -1.95 -18.82 14.12
N ASP A 414 -2.72 -19.45 15.00
CA ASP A 414 -2.59 -20.88 15.30
C ASP A 414 -2.81 -21.77 14.07
N ASP A 415 -3.85 -21.48 13.27
CA ASP A 415 -4.09 -22.22 12.03
C ASP A 415 -2.95 -22.02 11.03
N VAL A 416 -2.44 -20.79 10.89
CA VAL A 416 -1.30 -20.51 10.00
C VAL A 416 -0.06 -21.29 10.46
N GLN A 417 0.29 -21.21 11.75
CA GLN A 417 1.44 -21.92 12.32
C GLN A 417 1.32 -23.44 12.18
N ALA A 418 0.11 -23.99 12.34
CA ALA A 418 -0.13 -25.43 12.25
C ALA A 418 -0.12 -25.96 10.81
N ARG A 419 -0.62 -25.18 9.84
CA ARG A 419 -0.97 -25.68 8.50
C ARG A 419 -0.05 -25.19 7.39
N LEU A 420 0.53 -24.00 7.53
CA LEU A 420 1.45 -23.43 6.54
C LEU A 420 2.88 -23.87 6.87
N LYS A 421 3.59 -24.36 5.85
CA LYS A 421 4.99 -24.76 5.93
C LYS A 421 5.73 -24.32 4.66
N PHE A 422 6.97 -23.88 4.83
CA PHE A 422 7.89 -23.59 3.74
C PHE A 422 8.89 -24.74 3.60
N HIS A 423 9.15 -25.17 2.37
CA HIS A 423 9.94 -26.38 2.12
C HIS A 423 11.35 -26.08 1.60
N ASN A 424 11.50 -25.07 0.75
CA ASN A 424 12.82 -24.64 0.27
C ASN A 424 13.42 -23.62 1.25
N THR A 425 14.00 -24.10 2.35
CA THR A 425 14.51 -23.27 3.46
C THR A 425 15.94 -23.68 3.86
N GLY A 426 16.57 -22.89 4.73
CA GLY A 426 17.93 -23.17 5.24
C GLY A 426 19.06 -22.76 4.29
N PRO A 427 20.32 -23.07 4.66
CA PRO A 427 21.51 -22.61 3.94
C PRO A 427 21.69 -23.27 2.57
N ASN A 428 21.00 -24.39 2.32
CA ASN A 428 21.05 -25.15 1.07
C ASN A 428 19.83 -24.92 0.18
N GLN A 429 18.99 -23.93 0.50
CA GLN A 429 17.81 -23.61 -0.32
C GLN A 429 18.23 -23.23 -1.75
N VAL A 430 17.37 -23.55 -2.72
CA VAL A 430 17.52 -23.05 -4.09
C VAL A 430 17.19 -21.56 -4.09
N PRO A 431 18.13 -20.65 -4.40
CA PRO A 431 17.86 -19.22 -4.40
C PRO A 431 16.77 -18.86 -5.43
N GLY A 432 15.89 -17.92 -5.08
CA GLY A 432 14.78 -17.49 -5.94
C GLY A 432 13.55 -18.41 -5.94
N VAL A 433 13.49 -19.41 -5.05
CA VAL A 433 12.35 -20.33 -4.93
C VAL A 433 11.77 -20.28 -3.50
N ILE A 434 10.45 -20.16 -3.36
CA ILE A 434 9.74 -20.19 -2.07
C ILE A 434 8.86 -21.43 -1.96
#